data_AF-A0A941WBU2-F1
#
_entry.id   AF-A0A941WBU2-F1
#
_cell.length_a   1.000
_cell.length_b   1.000
_cell.length_c   1.000
_cell.angle_alpha   90.00
_cell.angle_beta   90.00
_cell.angle_gamma   90.00
#
_symmetry.space_group_name_H-M   'P 1'
#
loop_
_entity.id
_entity.type
_entity.pdbx_description
1 polymer ?
#
loop_
_entity_poly.entity_id
_entity_poly.type
_entity_poly.pdbx_seq_one_letter_code
_entity_poly.pdbx_strand_id
1 'polypeptide(L)'
;TSKALDDLQQAKDNEVFAEAMSNSQLNLVMREDDVINNPSVRLVDSIIKEAIPFRSSDIHIEPFEKEVKVRYRIDGDLQDRAQFPIESYPAICARIKIMAGINIAERRIPQDGRINMVINGKEYDFRVSTLPTVYGEKFVIRILDKTTFNFTRSELGFTAAENAVVDKVLNTPHGIVLLTGPTGCGKTTTLYSFLKEINHPKVNVVTVEDPVEYTLHGVNQTQVNVKANMTFATALRSILRQDPDIIMIGEIRDEETAQIAIRAAITGHLVFSTLHTNDAPGAVIRLEDMGITDYLVADAVVGVIAQRLVKRLCPACKKRAKTNAREMEMMGITEPVTICRPQGCQFCNHTGYKGRIAVHEIMYLNEELKNAIADKVSLDKLRELAKENGMVPLFDACKQYVLKGVTSIQELMGLKMEQ
;
A
#
# COMPACT_ATOMS: atom_id res chain seq x y z
N THR A 1 1.85 20.95 50.64
CA THR A 1 1.96 19.48 50.56
C THR A 1 1.77 18.88 49.18
N SER A 2 1.70 19.65 48.07
CA SER A 2 2.02 19.11 46.72
C SER A 2 3.36 19.65 46.19
N LYS A 3 3.67 20.92 46.46
CA LYS A 3 4.94 21.56 46.06
C LYS A 3 6.19 20.82 46.54
N ALA A 4 6.21 20.38 47.80
CA ALA A 4 7.32 19.60 48.35
C ALA A 4 7.40 18.16 47.79
N LEU A 5 6.33 17.64 47.20
CA LEU A 5 6.32 16.34 46.53
C LEU A 5 6.83 16.49 45.08
N ASP A 6 6.41 17.55 44.39
CA ASP A 6 6.87 17.89 43.05
C ASP A 6 8.37 18.26 43.03
N ASP A 7 8.85 18.98 44.05
CA ASP A 7 10.27 19.32 44.21
C ASP A 7 11.14 18.07 44.50
N LEU A 8 10.59 17.08 45.24
CA LEU A 8 11.26 15.79 45.50
C LEU A 8 11.26 14.88 44.27
N GLN A 9 10.22 14.96 43.44
CA GLN A 9 10.12 14.22 42.19
C GLN A 9 11.12 14.76 41.15
N GLN A 10 11.21 16.09 41.01
CA GLN A 10 12.20 16.74 40.15
C GLN A 10 13.64 16.52 40.61
N ALA A 11 13.89 16.50 41.92
CA ALA A 11 15.22 16.19 42.45
C ALA A 11 15.65 14.75 42.14
N LYS A 12 14.73 13.78 42.26
CA LYS A 12 14.97 12.39 41.88
C LYS A 12 15.18 12.22 40.37
N ASP A 13 14.38 12.90 39.56
CA ASP A 13 14.49 12.82 38.11
C ASP A 13 15.83 13.43 37.62
N ASN A 14 16.31 14.48 38.28
CA ASN A 14 17.62 15.08 38.01
C ASN A 14 18.80 14.23 38.47
N GLU A 15 18.69 13.52 39.60
CA GLU A 15 19.73 12.56 40.06
C GLU A 15 19.85 11.36 39.10
N VAL A 16 18.72 10.82 38.64
CA VAL A 16 18.69 9.73 37.66
C VAL A 16 19.28 10.18 36.31
N PHE A 17 19.07 11.44 35.93
CA PHE A 17 19.66 12.03 34.72
C PHE A 17 21.18 12.26 34.85
N ALA A 18 21.66 12.64 36.04
CA ALA A 18 23.08 12.83 36.33
C ALA A 18 23.85 11.50 36.34
N GLU A 19 23.27 10.42 36.88
CA GLU A 19 23.84 9.07 36.81
C GLU A 19 23.95 8.54 35.37
N ALA A 20 22.97 8.87 34.51
CA ALA A 20 22.99 8.49 33.09
C ALA A 20 24.12 9.16 32.28
N MET A 21 24.54 10.37 32.67
CA MET A 21 25.64 11.10 32.02
C MET A 21 27.03 10.60 32.45
N SER A 22 27.13 10.05 33.67
CA SER A 22 28.38 9.55 34.27
C SER A 22 28.91 8.25 33.62
N ASN A 23 28.06 7.45 32.97
CA ASN A 23 28.42 6.11 32.48
C ASN A 23 28.95 6.08 31.03
N SER A 24 29.48 7.20 30.53
CA SER A 24 29.89 7.37 29.13
C SER A 24 31.31 6.88 28.78
N GLN A 25 31.92 5.97 29.56
CA GLN A 25 33.20 5.32 29.19
C GLN A 25 33.21 3.79 29.43
N LEU A 26 33.02 3.07 28.31
CA LEU A 26 33.42 1.69 27.94
C LEU A 26 33.55 0.58 29.01
N ASN A 27 32.63 -0.41 28.93
CA ASN A 27 32.92 -1.79 28.47
C ASN A 27 31.60 -2.60 28.43
N LEU A 28 31.09 -2.87 27.22
CA LEU A 28 29.81 -3.56 27.00
C LEU A 28 29.96 -5.09 27.08
N VAL A 29 29.68 -5.62 28.26
CA VAL A 29 28.84 -6.84 28.36
C VAL A 29 27.63 -6.41 29.18
N MET A 30 26.66 -5.78 28.52
CA MET A 30 25.39 -5.41 29.15
C MET A 30 24.56 -6.68 29.34
N ARG A 31 24.12 -6.94 30.58
CA ARG A 31 23.17 -8.02 30.89
C ARG A 31 21.82 -7.68 30.26
N GLU A 32 21.07 -8.68 29.78
CA GLU A 32 19.77 -8.48 29.11
C GLU A 32 18.78 -7.65 29.95
N ASP A 33 18.83 -7.80 31.28
CA ASP A 33 17.98 -7.08 32.22
C ASP A 33 18.25 -5.56 32.30
N ASP A 34 19.48 -5.11 32.04
CA ASP A 34 19.85 -3.68 32.06
C ASP A 34 19.42 -2.96 30.77
N VAL A 35 19.28 -3.70 29.67
CA VAL A 35 18.77 -3.18 28.39
C VAL A 35 17.26 -2.93 28.45
N ILE A 36 16.51 -3.78 29.17
CA ILE A 36 15.05 -3.69 29.31
C ILE A 36 14.63 -2.47 30.15
N ASN A 37 15.45 -2.05 31.12
CA ASN A 37 15.14 -0.95 32.04
C ASN A 37 15.51 0.45 31.51
N ASN A 38 16.12 0.57 30.33
CA ASN A 38 16.43 1.88 29.75
C ASN A 38 15.14 2.60 29.29
N PRO A 39 14.85 3.83 29.77
CA PRO A 39 13.63 4.58 29.40
C PRO A 39 13.45 4.74 27.89
N SER A 40 14.55 4.91 27.14
CA SER A 40 14.51 5.05 25.68
C SER A 40 14.15 3.76 24.95
N VAL A 41 14.55 2.60 25.51
CA VAL A 41 14.17 1.28 25.00
C VAL A 41 12.67 1.08 25.14
N ARG A 42 12.13 1.35 26.33
CA ARG A 42 10.68 1.22 26.59
C ARG A 42 9.87 2.19 25.74
N LEU A 43 10.38 3.41 25.51
CA LEU A 43 9.71 4.40 24.69
C LEU A 43 9.59 3.96 23.22
N VAL A 44 10.69 3.57 22.58
CA VAL A 44 10.67 3.13 21.17
C VAL A 44 9.84 1.86 21.01
N ASP A 45 10.00 0.89 21.91
CA ASP A 45 9.17 -0.31 21.92
C ASP A 45 7.68 0.02 22.05
N SER A 46 7.32 1.00 22.89
CA SER A 46 5.92 1.43 23.05
C SER A 46 5.40 2.11 21.79
N ILE A 47 6.18 2.99 21.16
CA ILE A 47 5.82 3.64 19.89
C ILE A 47 5.54 2.59 18.81
N ILE A 48 6.36 1.55 18.70
CA ILE A 48 6.17 0.49 17.69
C ILE A 48 4.97 -0.39 18.04
N LYS A 49 4.87 -0.85 19.29
CA LYS A 49 3.78 -1.74 19.74
C LYS A 49 2.41 -1.06 19.69
N GLU A 50 2.33 0.23 20.00
CA GLU A 50 1.09 1.01 19.94
C GLU A 50 0.59 1.15 18.50
N ALA A 51 1.48 1.26 17.50
CA ALA A 51 1.06 1.43 16.10
C ALA A 51 0.26 0.24 15.53
N ILE A 52 0.47 -0.97 16.08
CA ILE A 52 -0.17 -2.22 15.64
C ILE A 52 -1.70 -2.22 15.84
N PRO A 53 -2.26 -2.02 17.05
CA PRO A 53 -3.71 -1.98 17.24
C PRO A 53 -4.39 -0.83 16.46
N PHE A 54 -3.66 0.24 16.14
CA PHE A 54 -4.15 1.31 15.27
C PHE A 54 -4.13 0.97 13.77
N ARG A 55 -3.60 -0.20 13.37
CA ARG A 55 -3.45 -0.63 11.97
C ARG A 55 -2.70 0.41 11.13
N SER A 56 -1.66 1.00 11.72
CA SER A 56 -0.80 1.94 11.00
C SER A 56 -0.01 1.21 9.91
N SER A 57 0.14 1.82 8.73
CA SER A 57 1.04 1.31 7.68
C SER A 57 2.48 1.78 7.89
N ASP A 58 2.66 2.99 8.41
CA ASP A 58 3.97 3.62 8.59
C ASP A 58 4.01 4.41 9.90
N ILE A 59 5.15 4.39 10.59
CA ILE A 59 5.46 5.24 11.74
C ILE A 59 6.49 6.27 11.28
N HIS A 60 6.19 7.54 11.49
CA HIS A 60 7.07 8.67 11.19
C HIS A 60 7.59 9.24 12.51
N ILE A 61 8.90 9.36 12.64
CA ILE A 61 9.58 9.96 13.81
C ILE A 61 10.46 11.09 13.26
N GLU A 62 10.09 12.33 13.58
CA GLU A 62 10.59 13.52 12.89
C GLU A 62 11.13 14.53 13.91
N PRO A 63 12.45 14.79 13.92
CA PRO A 63 13.01 15.85 14.75
C PRO A 63 12.78 17.23 14.12
N PHE A 64 12.36 18.18 14.95
CA PHE A 64 12.23 19.60 14.65
C PHE A 64 13.05 20.41 15.66
N GLU A 65 13.04 21.74 15.53
CA GLU A 65 13.88 22.65 16.33
C GLU A 65 13.78 22.42 17.86
N LYS A 66 12.60 22.11 18.38
CA LYS A 66 12.34 22.01 19.82
C LYS A 66 11.73 20.68 20.25
N GLU A 67 11.39 19.81 19.31
CA GLU A 67 10.58 18.63 19.58
C GLU A 67 10.83 17.51 18.58
N VAL A 68 10.47 16.30 18.98
CA VAL A 68 10.34 15.13 18.10
C VAL A 68 8.86 14.82 17.96
N LYS A 69 8.34 14.86 16.74
CA LYS A 69 6.97 14.41 16.46
C LYS A 69 6.94 12.95 16.06
N VAL A 70 5.99 12.21 16.60
CA VAL A 70 5.66 10.85 16.18
C VAL A 70 4.27 10.84 15.56
N ARG A 71 4.20 10.42 14.30
CA ARG A 71 2.96 10.35 13.53
C ARG A 71 2.76 8.96 12.95
N TYR A 72 1.53 8.48 12.95
CA TYR A 72 1.16 7.21 12.34
C TYR A 72 0.41 7.45 11.03
N ARG A 73 0.70 6.66 10.00
CA ARG A 73 -0.11 6.62 8.79
C ARG A 73 -1.24 5.61 8.96
N ILE A 74 -2.44 6.09 9.27
CA ILE A 74 -3.62 5.25 9.50
C ILE A 74 -4.61 5.51 8.38
N ASP A 75 -5.01 4.45 7.68
CA ASP A 75 -5.92 4.52 6.54
C ASP A 75 -5.51 5.54 5.45
N GLY A 76 -4.20 5.74 5.28
CA GLY A 76 -3.59 6.65 4.29
C GLY A 76 -3.21 8.03 4.83
N ASP A 77 -3.81 8.47 5.94
CA ASP A 77 -3.58 9.80 6.50
C ASP A 77 -2.53 9.78 7.62
N LEU A 78 -1.74 10.84 7.72
CA LEU A 78 -0.85 11.07 8.85
C LEU A 78 -1.64 11.64 10.03
N GLN A 79 -1.49 11.00 11.19
CA GLN A 79 -2.11 11.43 12.44
C GLN A 79 -1.03 11.64 13.51
N ASP A 80 -1.07 12.79 14.19
CA ASP A 80 -0.18 13.08 15.31
C ASP A 80 -0.52 12.18 16.50
N ARG A 81 0.49 11.55 17.11
CA ARG A 81 0.31 10.55 18.17
C ARG A 81 1.04 10.90 19.44
N ALA A 82 2.29 11.33 19.31
CA ALA A 82 3.11 11.72 20.44
C ALA A 82 4.08 12.82 20.03
N GLN A 83 4.50 13.58 21.03
CA GLN A 83 5.48 14.65 20.90
C GLN A 83 6.40 14.56 22.10
N PHE A 84 7.70 14.63 21.84
CA PHE A 84 8.73 14.53 22.87
C PHE A 84 9.65 15.75 22.79
N PRO A 85 10.26 16.17 23.91
CA PRO A 85 11.32 17.17 23.89
C PRO A 85 12.51 16.71 23.02
N ILE A 86 13.18 17.64 22.34
CA ILE A 86 14.30 17.34 21.43
C ILE A 86 15.46 16.62 22.14
N GLU A 87 15.59 16.79 23.45
CA GLU A 87 16.59 16.13 24.31
C GLU A 87 16.42 14.59 24.32
N SER A 88 15.21 14.10 24.04
CA SER A 88 14.95 12.65 23.93
C SER A 88 15.40 12.05 22.59
N TYR A 89 15.62 12.89 21.57
CA TYR A 89 15.93 12.45 20.20
C TYR A 89 17.19 11.57 20.10
N PRO A 90 18.34 11.90 20.73
CA PRO A 90 19.56 11.09 20.58
C PRO A 90 19.36 9.63 21.03
N ALA A 91 18.60 9.44 22.11
CA ALA A 91 18.33 8.11 22.65
C ALA A 91 17.35 7.32 21.76
N ILE A 92 16.30 7.97 21.26
CA ILE A 92 15.35 7.39 20.29
C ILE A 92 16.09 6.96 19.01
N CYS A 93 16.91 7.86 18.45
CA CYS A 93 17.71 7.62 17.24
C CYS A 93 18.65 6.41 17.41
N ALA A 94 19.41 6.38 18.50
CA ALA A 94 20.33 5.28 18.78
C ALA A 94 19.58 3.95 18.92
N ARG A 95 18.46 3.94 19.66
CA ARG A 95 17.66 2.72 19.87
C ARG A 95 17.11 2.17 18.56
N ILE A 96 16.53 3.01 17.70
CA ILE A 96 16.02 2.57 16.39
C ILE A 96 17.13 1.98 15.53
N LYS A 97 18.30 2.64 15.48
CA LYS A 97 19.44 2.15 14.70
C LYS A 97 19.97 0.82 15.21
N ILE A 98 20.06 0.63 16.53
CA ILE A 98 20.44 -0.65 17.14
C ILE A 98 19.45 -1.75 16.74
N MET A 99 18.14 -1.50 16.90
CA MET A 99 17.11 -2.48 16.55
C MET A 99 17.14 -2.87 15.08
N ALA A 100 17.48 -1.92 14.20
CA ALA A 100 17.46 -2.10 12.75
C ALA A 100 18.79 -2.58 12.15
N GLY A 101 19.85 -2.72 12.98
CA GLY A 101 21.20 -3.07 12.50
C GLY A 101 21.87 -1.97 11.68
N ILE A 102 21.53 -0.70 11.93
CA ILE A 102 22.02 0.48 11.19
C ILE A 102 23.22 1.09 11.90
N ASN A 103 24.17 1.68 11.15
CA ASN A 103 25.34 2.34 11.73
C ASN A 103 24.94 3.62 12.50
N ILE A 104 25.17 3.60 13.82
CA ILE A 104 24.84 4.68 14.75
C ILE A 104 25.74 5.90 14.57
N ALA A 105 27.01 5.67 14.21
CA ALA A 105 28.01 6.72 14.06
C ALA A 105 27.80 7.52 12.77
N GLU A 106 27.31 6.87 11.72
CA GLU A 106 26.99 7.56 10.47
C GLU A 106 25.60 8.20 10.57
N ARG A 107 25.53 9.51 10.28
CA ARG A 107 24.31 10.34 10.40
C ARG A 107 24.14 11.30 9.21
N ARG A 108 25.07 11.27 8.25
CA ARG A 108 25.15 12.24 7.14
C ARG A 108 24.58 11.70 5.84
N ILE A 109 24.33 10.39 5.77
CA ILE A 109 23.74 9.73 4.61
C ILE A 109 22.48 8.96 5.02
N PRO A 110 21.50 8.78 4.10
CA PRO A 110 20.37 7.89 4.32
C PRO A 110 20.82 6.45 4.59
N GLN A 111 20.07 5.74 5.43
CA GLN A 111 20.36 4.33 5.75
C GLN A 111 19.07 3.54 5.84
N ASP A 112 19.12 2.26 5.47
CA ASP A 112 18.00 1.34 5.55
C ASP A 112 18.35 0.13 6.44
N GLY A 113 17.36 -0.38 7.16
CA GLY A 113 17.50 -1.52 8.06
C GLY A 113 16.18 -2.27 8.23
N ARG A 114 16.23 -3.34 9.02
CA ARG A 114 15.05 -4.17 9.31
C ARG A 114 15.00 -4.52 10.79
N ILE A 115 13.80 -4.49 11.36
CA ILE A 115 13.53 -4.96 12.72
C ILE A 115 12.55 -6.13 12.62
N ASN A 116 12.86 -7.25 13.27
CA ASN A 116 11.90 -8.33 13.49
C ASN A 116 11.42 -8.29 14.94
N MET A 117 10.11 -8.29 15.16
CA MET A 117 9.55 -8.36 16.52
C MET A 117 8.35 -9.31 16.57
N VAL A 118 8.21 -10.00 17.71
CA VAL A 118 7.00 -10.76 18.04
C VAL A 118 6.13 -9.89 18.94
N ILE A 119 4.91 -9.60 18.50
CA ILE A 119 3.94 -8.79 19.24
C ILE A 119 2.65 -9.59 19.37
N ASN A 120 2.23 -9.89 20.60
CA ASN A 120 1.04 -10.71 20.90
C ASN A 120 1.03 -12.07 20.17
N GLY A 121 2.19 -12.73 20.09
CA GLY A 121 2.35 -14.03 19.42
C GLY A 121 2.36 -13.98 17.88
N LYS A 122 2.33 -12.78 17.28
CA LYS A 122 2.47 -12.59 15.83
C LYS A 122 3.83 -12.00 15.47
N GLU A 123 4.43 -12.51 14.42
CA GLU A 123 5.67 -11.97 13.85
C GLU A 123 5.40 -10.77 12.94
N TYR A 124 6.13 -9.68 13.19
CA TYR A 124 6.12 -8.47 12.39
C TYR A 124 7.53 -8.17 11.87
N ASP A 125 7.59 -7.77 10.60
CA ASP A 125 8.79 -7.27 9.94
C ASP A 125 8.63 -5.76 9.76
N PHE A 126 9.59 -4.99 10.23
CA PHE A 126 9.57 -3.54 10.08
C PHE A 126 10.73 -3.11 9.20
N ARG A 127 10.44 -2.42 8.10
CA ARG A 127 11.46 -1.79 7.27
C ARG A 127 11.71 -0.38 7.78
N VAL A 128 12.94 -0.10 8.16
CA VAL A 128 13.35 1.19 8.72
C VAL A 128 14.17 1.93 7.68
N SER A 129 13.83 3.19 7.44
CA SER A 129 14.62 4.11 6.62
C SER A 129 14.94 5.38 7.41
N THR A 130 16.18 5.83 7.35
CA THR A 130 16.67 7.06 7.98
C THR A 130 17.05 8.07 6.91
N LEU A 131 16.71 9.34 7.13
CA LEU A 131 17.03 10.44 6.22
C LEU A 131 17.58 11.62 7.03
N PRO A 132 18.83 12.06 6.82
CA PRO A 132 19.36 13.26 7.47
C PRO A 132 18.51 14.50 7.15
N THR A 133 18.13 15.25 8.19
CA THR A 133 17.43 16.54 8.08
C THR A 133 18.14 17.60 8.93
N VAL A 134 17.64 18.85 8.90
CA VAL A 134 18.26 19.99 9.61
C VAL A 134 18.44 19.73 11.10
N TYR A 135 17.47 19.10 11.76
CA TYR A 135 17.46 18.92 13.22
C TYR A 135 17.81 17.50 13.68
N GLY A 136 18.20 16.63 12.74
CA GLY A 136 18.48 15.22 13.00
C GLY A 136 18.00 14.32 11.87
N GLU A 137 18.18 13.01 12.01
CA GLU A 137 17.64 12.03 11.08
C GLU A 137 16.13 11.84 11.33
N LYS A 138 15.37 11.97 10.25
CA LYS A 138 13.99 11.51 10.19
C LYS A 138 13.99 9.99 10.02
N PHE A 139 13.15 9.30 10.79
CA PHE A 139 12.92 7.87 10.63
C PHE A 139 11.52 7.61 10.07
N VAL A 140 11.44 6.68 9.13
CA VAL A 140 10.19 6.06 8.68
C VAL A 140 10.29 4.57 8.90
N ILE A 141 9.34 4.00 9.63
CA ILE A 141 9.24 2.58 9.91
C ILE A 141 7.97 2.05 9.26
N ARG A 142 8.11 1.26 8.19
CA ARG A 142 6.99 0.59 7.54
C ARG A 142 6.70 -0.73 8.23
N ILE A 143 5.44 -0.95 8.60
CA ILE A 143 4.98 -2.15 9.30
C ILE A 143 4.53 -3.19 8.26
N LEU A 144 5.16 -4.37 8.27
CA LEU A 144 4.75 -5.51 7.45
C LEU A 144 4.28 -6.65 8.36
N ASP A 145 2.98 -6.94 8.28
CA ASP A 145 2.36 -8.05 9.01
C ASP A 145 2.56 -9.34 8.19
N LYS A 146 3.52 -10.18 8.59
CA LYS A 146 3.83 -11.45 7.90
C LYS A 146 2.69 -12.47 7.97
N THR A 147 1.71 -12.28 8.86
CA THR A 147 0.69 -13.30 9.18
C THR A 147 -0.64 -13.12 8.47
N THR A 148 -0.90 -11.96 7.85
CA THR A 148 -2.27 -11.53 7.52
C THR A 148 -2.52 -11.31 6.02
N PHE A 149 -1.72 -11.88 5.13
CA PHE A 149 -1.98 -11.80 3.70
C PHE A 149 -2.94 -12.93 3.24
N ASN A 150 -4.22 -12.81 3.60
CA ASN A 150 -5.25 -13.76 3.15
C ASN A 150 -6.58 -13.06 2.83
N PHE A 151 -6.52 -12.06 1.95
CA PHE A 151 -7.72 -11.39 1.47
C PHE A 151 -8.41 -12.23 0.40
N THR A 152 -9.70 -12.45 0.57
CA THR A 152 -10.58 -12.94 -0.49
C THR A 152 -11.05 -11.79 -1.38
N ARG A 153 -11.47 -12.08 -2.62
CA ARG A 153 -12.09 -11.07 -3.52
C ARG A 153 -13.25 -10.31 -2.86
N SER A 154 -14.07 -11.00 -2.06
CA SER A 154 -15.17 -10.37 -1.33
C SER A 154 -14.68 -9.35 -0.28
N GLU A 155 -13.58 -9.63 0.41
CA GLU A 155 -12.98 -8.69 1.38
C GLU A 155 -12.28 -7.51 0.71
N LEU A 156 -11.76 -7.71 -0.50
CA LEU A 156 -11.22 -6.63 -1.33
C LEU A 156 -12.31 -5.69 -1.85
N GLY A 157 -13.56 -6.16 -1.93
CA GLY A 157 -14.70 -5.38 -2.37
C GLY A 157 -15.12 -5.65 -3.81
N PHE A 158 -14.76 -6.80 -4.38
CA PHE A 158 -15.31 -7.21 -5.67
C PHE A 158 -16.79 -7.55 -5.52
N THR A 159 -17.64 -6.93 -6.34
CA THR A 159 -19.06 -7.25 -6.42
C THR A 159 -19.31 -8.58 -7.14
N ALA A 160 -20.52 -9.14 -7.04
CA ALA A 160 -20.83 -10.39 -7.75
C ALA A 160 -20.70 -10.25 -9.27
N ALA A 161 -21.08 -9.09 -9.83
CA ALA A 161 -20.93 -8.80 -11.25
C ALA A 161 -19.46 -8.67 -11.65
N GLU A 162 -18.65 -7.95 -10.86
CA GLU A 162 -17.21 -7.82 -11.07
C GLU A 162 -16.50 -9.17 -10.98
N ASN A 163 -16.86 -10.00 -9.99
CA ASN A 163 -16.30 -11.35 -9.84
C ASN A 163 -16.55 -12.22 -11.08
N ALA A 164 -17.73 -12.12 -11.70
CA ALA A 164 -18.01 -12.86 -12.93
C ALA A 164 -17.11 -12.42 -14.11
N VAL A 165 -16.68 -11.16 -14.14
CA VAL A 165 -15.70 -10.68 -15.14
C VAL A 165 -14.30 -11.15 -14.78
N VAL A 166 -13.91 -11.05 -13.50
CA VAL A 166 -12.61 -11.55 -13.02
C VAL A 166 -12.47 -13.05 -13.27
N ASP A 167 -13.52 -13.84 -13.06
CA ASP A 167 -13.51 -15.28 -13.34
C ASP A 167 -13.22 -15.56 -14.82
N LYS A 168 -13.77 -14.75 -15.74
CA LYS A 168 -13.43 -14.87 -17.17
C LYS A 168 -11.95 -14.57 -17.42
N VAL A 169 -11.45 -13.49 -16.83
CA VAL A 169 -10.05 -13.06 -16.97
C VAL A 169 -9.09 -14.14 -16.45
N LEU A 170 -9.33 -14.65 -15.24
CA LEU A 170 -8.46 -15.65 -14.58
C LEU A 170 -8.51 -17.04 -15.23
N ASN A 171 -9.57 -17.36 -15.98
CA ASN A 171 -9.69 -18.63 -16.71
C ASN A 171 -9.10 -18.57 -18.14
N THR A 172 -8.55 -17.42 -18.56
CA THR A 172 -7.90 -17.31 -19.87
C THR A 172 -6.57 -18.08 -19.86
N PRO A 173 -6.27 -18.89 -20.89
CA PRO A 173 -5.04 -19.69 -20.90
C PRO A 173 -3.77 -18.85 -21.03
N HIS A 174 -3.84 -17.72 -21.75
CA HIS A 174 -2.71 -16.84 -21.97
C HIS A 174 -3.17 -15.40 -22.21
N GLY A 175 -2.23 -14.46 -22.21
CA GLY A 175 -2.50 -13.04 -22.34
C GLY A 175 -2.07 -12.26 -21.10
N ILE A 176 -2.20 -10.93 -21.13
CA ILE A 176 -1.79 -10.05 -20.04
C ILE A 176 -3.01 -9.43 -19.33
N VAL A 177 -2.97 -9.47 -18.00
CA VAL A 177 -3.93 -8.86 -17.09
C VAL A 177 -3.22 -7.74 -16.33
N LEU A 178 -3.74 -6.53 -16.44
CA LEU A 178 -3.11 -5.34 -15.89
C LEU A 178 -3.92 -4.81 -14.71
N LEU A 179 -3.28 -4.62 -13.56
CA LEU A 179 -3.84 -3.86 -12.46
C LEU A 179 -3.28 -2.45 -12.47
N THR A 180 -4.15 -1.45 -12.44
CA THR A 180 -3.74 -0.05 -12.53
C THR A 180 -4.21 0.80 -11.38
N GLY A 181 -3.50 1.89 -11.14
CA GLY A 181 -3.80 2.87 -10.10
C GLY A 181 -2.55 3.43 -9.44
N PRO A 182 -2.71 4.44 -8.56
CA PRO A 182 -1.61 5.11 -7.89
C PRO A 182 -0.90 4.18 -6.89
N THR A 183 0.19 4.68 -6.31
CA THR A 183 0.87 3.98 -5.22
C THR A 183 -0.07 3.85 -4.02
N GLY A 184 -0.07 2.68 -3.38
CA GLY A 184 -0.87 2.44 -2.18
C GLY A 184 -2.36 2.17 -2.42
N CYS A 185 -2.82 2.00 -3.68
CA CYS A 185 -4.21 1.62 -3.96
C CYS A 185 -4.49 0.11 -3.83
N GLY A 186 -3.53 -0.71 -3.38
CA GLY A 186 -3.73 -2.14 -3.11
C GLY A 186 -3.56 -3.08 -4.30
N LYS A 187 -2.88 -2.67 -5.39
CA LYS A 187 -2.64 -3.52 -6.58
C LYS A 187 -1.97 -4.85 -6.24
N THR A 188 -0.85 -4.81 -5.51
CA THR A 188 -0.14 -6.02 -5.05
C THR A 188 -1.04 -6.90 -4.22
N THR A 189 -1.92 -6.30 -3.41
CA THR A 189 -2.87 -7.05 -2.59
C THR A 189 -3.86 -7.84 -3.47
N THR A 190 -4.41 -7.19 -4.49
CA THR A 190 -5.33 -7.86 -5.42
C THR A 190 -4.59 -8.90 -6.27
N LEU A 191 -3.39 -8.60 -6.77
CA LEU A 191 -2.57 -9.55 -7.53
C LEU A 191 -2.29 -10.83 -6.75
N TYR A 192 -1.85 -10.71 -5.49
CA TYR A 192 -1.57 -11.88 -4.68
C TYR A 192 -2.85 -12.69 -4.37
N SER A 193 -4.02 -12.05 -4.24
CA SER A 193 -5.30 -12.75 -4.12
C SER A 193 -5.59 -13.57 -5.38
N PHE A 194 -5.39 -13.00 -6.57
CA PHE A 194 -5.59 -13.73 -7.84
C PHE A 194 -4.60 -14.87 -8.02
N LEU A 195 -3.31 -14.62 -7.77
CA LEU A 195 -2.27 -15.64 -7.82
C LEU A 195 -2.61 -16.81 -6.90
N LYS A 196 -3.13 -16.54 -5.70
CA LYS A 196 -3.55 -17.58 -4.77
C LYS A 196 -4.70 -18.44 -5.30
N GLU A 197 -5.66 -17.85 -6.01
CA GLU A 197 -6.80 -18.58 -6.57
C GLU A 197 -6.39 -19.52 -7.71
N ILE A 198 -5.43 -19.09 -8.54
CA ILE A 198 -4.95 -19.85 -9.70
C ILE A 198 -3.73 -20.74 -9.39
N ASN A 199 -3.11 -20.57 -8.23
CA ASN A 199 -1.98 -21.37 -7.77
C ASN A 199 -2.44 -22.79 -7.38
N HIS A 200 -2.02 -23.77 -8.16
CA HIS A 200 -2.28 -25.18 -7.90
C HIS A 200 -1.10 -26.03 -8.39
N PRO A 201 -0.93 -27.27 -7.90
CA PRO A 201 0.29 -28.06 -8.15
C PRO A 201 0.61 -28.43 -9.61
N LYS A 202 -0.30 -28.11 -10.55
CA LYS A 202 -0.15 -28.40 -11.98
C LYS A 202 0.37 -27.23 -12.79
N VAL A 203 0.54 -26.06 -12.19
CA VAL A 203 1.06 -24.87 -12.86
C VAL A 203 2.32 -24.36 -12.17
N ASN A 204 3.26 -23.89 -12.98
CA ASN A 204 4.45 -23.20 -12.52
C ASN A 204 4.20 -21.69 -12.49
N VAL A 205 4.09 -21.13 -11.28
CA VAL A 205 3.90 -19.71 -11.05
C VAL A 205 5.22 -19.07 -10.66
N VAL A 206 5.67 -18.08 -11.44
CA VAL A 206 6.95 -17.37 -11.20
C VAL A 206 6.73 -15.86 -11.17
N THR A 207 7.31 -15.18 -10.19
CA THR A 207 7.18 -13.71 -10.06
C THR A 207 8.52 -13.00 -10.08
N VAL A 208 8.52 -11.75 -10.52
CA VAL A 208 9.61 -10.78 -10.33
C VAL A 208 9.06 -9.52 -9.66
N GLU A 209 9.64 -9.11 -8.53
CA GLU A 209 9.08 -8.06 -7.66
C GLU A 209 10.16 -7.13 -7.10
N ASP A 210 9.82 -5.88 -6.77
CA ASP A 210 10.75 -4.88 -6.21
C ASP A 210 10.12 -4.10 -5.04
N PRO A 211 10.27 -4.56 -3.78
CA PRO A 211 10.72 -5.89 -3.36
C PRO A 211 9.57 -6.90 -3.24
N VAL A 212 9.89 -8.14 -2.86
CA VAL A 212 8.86 -9.12 -2.45
C VAL A 212 8.26 -8.67 -1.11
N GLU A 213 6.94 -8.48 -1.07
CA GLU A 213 6.24 -7.98 0.12
C GLU A 213 5.89 -9.10 1.10
N TYR A 214 5.40 -10.23 0.59
CA TYR A 214 5.07 -11.43 1.38
C TYR A 214 5.41 -12.70 0.61
N THR A 215 5.69 -13.78 1.32
CA THR A 215 5.93 -15.08 0.72
C THR A 215 4.61 -15.79 0.42
N LEU A 216 4.45 -16.27 -0.81
CA LEU A 216 3.31 -17.05 -1.28
C LEU A 216 3.73 -18.51 -1.43
N HIS A 217 3.14 -19.38 -0.61
CA HIS A 217 3.39 -20.81 -0.71
C HIS A 217 2.97 -21.35 -2.08
N GLY A 218 3.85 -22.12 -2.74
CA GLY A 218 3.62 -22.67 -4.09
C GLY A 218 3.95 -21.72 -5.23
N VAL A 219 4.44 -20.51 -4.95
CA VAL A 219 4.85 -19.52 -5.97
C VAL A 219 6.36 -19.26 -5.87
N ASN A 220 7.05 -19.29 -7.01
CA ASN A 220 8.48 -19.00 -7.08
C ASN A 220 8.70 -17.48 -7.22
N GLN A 221 9.03 -16.80 -6.13
CA GLN A 221 9.16 -15.34 -6.12
C GLN A 221 10.62 -14.89 -6.23
N THR A 222 10.93 -14.09 -7.25
CA THR A 222 12.24 -13.47 -7.46
C THR A 222 12.19 -12.00 -7.12
N GLN A 223 13.19 -11.51 -6.37
CA GLN A 223 13.31 -10.08 -6.09
C GLN A 223 14.32 -9.43 -7.06
N VAL A 224 13.99 -8.23 -7.53
CA VAL A 224 14.93 -7.35 -8.23
C VAL A 224 16.15 -7.10 -7.34
N ASN A 225 17.33 -7.20 -7.94
CA ASN A 225 18.60 -6.90 -7.30
C ASN A 225 19.51 -6.15 -8.27
N VAL A 226 19.37 -4.82 -8.25
CA VAL A 226 20.12 -3.92 -9.14
C VAL A 226 21.65 -4.06 -8.95
N LYS A 227 22.13 -4.32 -7.73
CA LYS A 227 23.57 -4.52 -7.46
C LYS A 227 24.14 -5.75 -8.16
N ALA A 228 23.31 -6.79 -8.33
CA ALA A 228 23.66 -8.01 -9.06
C ALA A 228 23.23 -7.96 -10.54
N ASN A 229 22.81 -6.80 -11.05
CA ASN A 229 22.26 -6.62 -12.40
C ASN A 229 21.00 -7.48 -12.70
N MET A 230 20.24 -7.83 -11.66
CA MET A 230 18.95 -8.52 -11.78
C MET A 230 17.83 -7.49 -11.83
N THR A 231 17.57 -6.92 -13.01
CA THR A 231 16.46 -5.98 -13.28
C THR A 231 15.18 -6.73 -13.65
N PHE A 232 14.03 -6.02 -13.76
CA PHE A 232 12.78 -6.61 -14.23
C PHE A 232 12.94 -7.30 -15.59
N ALA A 233 13.51 -6.62 -16.59
CA ALA A 233 13.73 -7.20 -17.91
C ALA A 233 14.66 -8.42 -17.90
N THR A 234 15.77 -8.37 -17.16
CA THR A 234 16.74 -9.49 -17.07
C THR A 234 16.13 -10.71 -16.36
N ALA A 235 15.40 -10.47 -15.26
CA ALA A 235 14.69 -11.52 -14.54
C ALA A 235 13.61 -12.14 -15.43
N LEU A 236 12.78 -11.32 -16.09
CA LEU A 236 11.69 -11.80 -16.96
C LEU A 236 12.21 -12.65 -18.13
N ARG A 237 13.31 -12.24 -18.78
CA ARG A 237 13.96 -13.07 -19.81
C ARG A 237 14.40 -14.43 -19.27
N SER A 238 14.84 -14.48 -18.02
CA SER A 238 15.28 -15.71 -17.37
C SER A 238 14.10 -16.58 -16.98
N ILE A 239 13.02 -15.99 -16.46
CA ILE A 239 11.75 -16.66 -16.15
C ILE A 239 11.19 -17.38 -17.38
N LEU A 240 11.26 -16.79 -18.58
CA LEU A 240 10.81 -17.43 -19.82
C LEU A 240 11.59 -18.71 -20.20
N ARG A 241 12.73 -19.00 -19.55
CA ARG A 241 13.48 -20.26 -19.70
C ARG A 241 13.28 -21.20 -18.52
N GLN A 242 12.29 -20.95 -17.66
CA GLN A 242 11.96 -21.76 -16.49
C GLN A 242 10.67 -22.55 -16.67
N ASP A 243 10.16 -22.66 -17.90
CA ASP A 243 8.89 -23.34 -18.22
C ASP A 243 7.72 -22.81 -17.35
N PRO A 244 7.49 -21.48 -17.30
CA PRO A 244 6.40 -20.92 -16.50
C PRO A 244 5.05 -21.10 -17.20
N ASP A 245 3.98 -21.33 -16.45
CA ASP A 245 2.61 -21.20 -16.96
C ASP A 245 2.07 -19.78 -16.69
N ILE A 246 2.38 -19.26 -15.50
CA ILE A 246 1.88 -17.99 -15.00
C ILE A 246 3.05 -17.13 -14.55
N ILE A 247 3.09 -15.90 -15.06
CA ILE A 247 4.15 -14.93 -14.76
C ILE A 247 3.52 -13.72 -14.07
N MET A 248 4.08 -13.28 -12.95
CA MET A 248 3.73 -11.98 -12.37
C MET A 248 4.93 -11.03 -12.39
N ILE A 249 4.72 -9.85 -12.97
CA ILE A 249 5.70 -8.77 -13.02
C ILE A 249 5.19 -7.70 -12.05
N GLY A 250 5.97 -7.36 -11.03
CA GLY A 250 5.56 -6.43 -9.99
C GLY A 250 5.05 -5.10 -10.56
N GLU A 251 5.70 -4.61 -11.62
CA GLU A 251 5.30 -3.43 -12.38
C GLU A 251 6.00 -3.38 -13.75
N ILE A 252 5.36 -2.74 -14.73
CA ILE A 252 5.99 -2.38 -16.00
C ILE A 252 6.29 -0.89 -15.96
N ARG A 253 7.58 -0.53 -15.97
CA ARG A 253 8.05 0.87 -15.94
C ARG A 253 8.62 1.35 -17.27
N ASP A 254 9.14 0.44 -18.07
CA ASP A 254 9.93 0.72 -19.26
C ASP A 254 9.49 -0.12 -20.46
N GLU A 255 9.87 0.36 -21.64
CA GLU A 255 9.60 -0.27 -22.94
C GLU A 255 10.14 -1.70 -23.02
N GLU A 256 11.35 -1.94 -22.51
CA GLU A 256 11.99 -3.25 -22.59
C GLU A 256 11.18 -4.33 -21.85
N THR A 257 10.78 -4.04 -20.61
CA THR A 257 9.95 -4.92 -19.80
C THR A 257 8.57 -5.10 -20.43
N ALA A 258 7.97 -4.02 -20.96
CA ALA A 258 6.68 -4.08 -21.65
C ALA A 258 6.73 -5.02 -22.88
N GLN A 259 7.75 -4.88 -23.72
CA GLN A 259 7.91 -5.70 -24.93
C GLN A 259 8.04 -7.19 -24.60
N ILE A 260 8.82 -7.53 -23.56
CA ILE A 260 9.01 -8.92 -23.15
C ILE A 260 7.70 -9.47 -22.56
N ALA A 261 7.00 -8.69 -21.73
CA ALA A 261 5.72 -9.10 -21.13
C ALA A 261 4.64 -9.38 -22.17
N ILE A 262 4.51 -8.50 -23.16
CA ILE A 262 3.54 -8.65 -24.27
C ILE A 262 3.89 -9.89 -25.11
N ARG A 263 5.17 -10.12 -25.43
CA ARG A 263 5.58 -11.33 -26.14
C ARG A 263 5.31 -12.60 -25.33
N ALA A 264 5.57 -12.59 -24.02
CA ALA A 264 5.26 -13.71 -23.13
C ALA A 264 3.76 -14.05 -23.18
N ALA A 265 2.92 -13.02 -23.08
CA ALA A 265 1.46 -13.14 -23.16
C ALA A 265 0.97 -13.75 -24.49
N ILE A 266 1.53 -13.30 -25.62
CA ILE A 266 1.17 -13.81 -26.96
C ILE A 266 1.69 -15.24 -27.17
N THR A 267 2.85 -15.58 -26.60
CA THR A 267 3.48 -16.90 -26.74
C THR A 267 2.90 -17.98 -25.83
N GLY A 268 1.76 -17.72 -25.18
CA GLY A 268 1.02 -18.74 -24.45
C GLY A 268 1.12 -18.69 -22.93
N HIS A 269 1.65 -17.60 -22.36
CA HIS A 269 1.74 -17.43 -20.90
C HIS A 269 0.61 -16.54 -20.38
N LEU A 270 0.09 -16.83 -19.19
CA LEU A 270 -0.76 -15.89 -18.48
C LEU A 270 0.11 -14.93 -17.66
N VAL A 271 0.06 -13.65 -18.00
CA VAL A 271 0.91 -12.61 -17.41
C VAL A 271 0.07 -11.66 -16.56
N PHE A 272 0.47 -11.45 -15.32
CA PHE A 272 -0.07 -10.40 -14.46
C PHE A 272 0.95 -9.29 -14.30
N SER A 273 0.51 -8.04 -14.37
CA SER A 273 1.39 -6.92 -14.08
C SER A 273 0.66 -5.71 -13.52
N THR A 274 1.42 -4.71 -13.07
CA THR A 274 0.87 -3.42 -12.67
C THR A 274 1.37 -2.26 -13.54
N LEU A 275 0.48 -1.27 -13.71
CA LEU A 275 0.80 0.02 -14.32
C LEU A 275 0.30 1.17 -13.43
N HIS A 276 0.86 2.36 -13.65
CA HIS A 276 0.43 3.59 -13.00
C HIS A 276 -0.40 4.43 -13.97
N THR A 277 -1.70 4.11 -14.09
CA THR A 277 -2.68 4.91 -14.85
C THR A 277 -3.88 5.27 -13.97
N ASN A 278 -4.65 6.28 -14.40
CA ASN A 278 -5.77 6.77 -13.63
C ASN A 278 -7.03 5.92 -13.79
N ASP A 279 -7.25 5.40 -14.99
CA ASP A 279 -8.37 4.56 -15.40
C ASP A 279 -7.88 3.32 -16.15
N ALA A 280 -8.81 2.42 -16.48
CA ALA A 280 -8.51 1.18 -17.19
C ALA A 280 -8.18 1.42 -18.68
N PRO A 281 -8.94 2.24 -19.45
CA PRO A 281 -8.60 2.55 -20.84
C PRO A 281 -7.23 3.23 -21.00
N GLY A 282 -6.80 4.06 -20.06
CA GLY A 282 -5.49 4.71 -20.09
C GLY A 282 -4.31 3.74 -20.01
N ALA A 283 -4.53 2.49 -19.56
CA ALA A 283 -3.50 1.45 -19.59
C ALA A 283 -3.09 1.08 -21.02
N VAL A 284 -4.02 1.11 -21.97
CA VAL A 284 -3.76 0.85 -23.39
C VAL A 284 -2.81 1.91 -23.93
N ILE A 285 -3.15 3.19 -23.76
CA ILE A 285 -2.31 4.33 -24.17
C ILE A 285 -0.94 4.27 -23.48
N ARG A 286 -0.90 3.87 -22.21
CA ARG A 286 0.38 3.76 -21.48
C ARG A 286 1.31 2.70 -22.08
N LEU A 287 0.78 1.61 -22.61
CA LEU A 287 1.57 0.60 -23.34
C LEU A 287 2.03 1.14 -24.70
N GLU A 288 1.19 1.89 -25.40
CA GLU A 288 1.53 2.55 -26.67
C GLU A 288 2.66 3.57 -26.49
N ASP A 289 2.58 4.41 -25.44
CA ASP A 289 3.63 5.35 -25.04
C ASP A 289 4.97 4.65 -24.72
N MET A 290 4.91 3.39 -24.30
CA MET A 290 6.09 2.53 -24.07
C MET A 290 6.55 1.80 -25.34
N GLY A 291 6.04 2.16 -26.52
CA GLY A 291 6.49 1.61 -27.80
C GLY A 291 5.84 0.29 -28.19
N ILE A 292 4.77 -0.15 -27.49
CA ILE A 292 4.01 -1.34 -27.90
C ILE A 292 3.02 -0.94 -29.00
N THR A 293 3.07 -1.61 -30.14
CA THR A 293 2.15 -1.34 -31.25
C THR A 293 0.74 -1.80 -30.93
N ASP A 294 -0.27 -1.02 -31.30
CA ASP A 294 -1.69 -1.20 -30.94
C ASP A 294 -2.23 -2.61 -31.20
N TYR A 295 -1.88 -3.23 -32.34
CA TYR A 295 -2.32 -4.59 -32.65
C TYR A 295 -1.76 -5.64 -31.67
N LEU A 296 -0.54 -5.43 -31.13
CA LEU A 296 0.02 -6.29 -30.08
C LEU A 296 -0.67 -6.05 -28.74
N VAL A 297 -1.08 -4.81 -28.45
CA VAL A 297 -1.87 -4.50 -27.25
C VAL A 297 -3.23 -5.20 -27.33
N ALA A 298 -3.92 -5.07 -28.47
CA ALA A 298 -5.21 -5.71 -28.72
C ALA A 298 -5.13 -7.25 -28.66
N ASP A 299 -4.06 -7.85 -29.17
CA ASP A 299 -3.87 -9.30 -29.15
C ASP A 299 -3.52 -9.82 -27.74
N ALA A 300 -2.61 -9.14 -27.04
CA ALA A 300 -2.08 -9.61 -25.78
C ALA A 300 -2.97 -9.33 -24.57
N VAL A 301 -3.60 -8.14 -24.50
CA VAL A 301 -4.31 -7.70 -23.29
C VAL A 301 -5.66 -8.39 -23.17
N VAL A 302 -5.88 -9.07 -22.05
CA VAL A 302 -7.12 -9.78 -21.72
C VAL A 302 -8.07 -8.84 -20.95
N GLY A 303 -7.52 -8.10 -20.01
CA GLY A 303 -8.30 -7.21 -19.16
C GLY A 303 -7.45 -6.26 -18.36
N VAL A 304 -8.06 -5.12 -18.03
CA VAL A 304 -7.46 -4.08 -17.19
C VAL A 304 -8.38 -3.82 -16.01
N ILE A 305 -7.82 -3.87 -14.80
CA ILE A 305 -8.53 -3.60 -13.55
C ILE A 305 -7.91 -2.35 -12.93
N ALA A 306 -8.57 -1.20 -13.11
CA ALA A 306 -8.20 0.02 -12.41
C ALA A 306 -8.76 -0.01 -10.99
N GLN A 307 -7.92 0.35 -10.02
CA GLN A 307 -8.24 0.24 -8.59
C GLN A 307 -7.93 1.52 -7.83
N ARG A 308 -8.83 1.86 -6.91
CA ARG A 308 -8.65 2.91 -5.88
C ARG A 308 -9.08 2.37 -4.52
N LEU A 309 -8.50 2.90 -3.45
CA LEU A 309 -8.96 2.63 -2.09
C LEU A 309 -9.71 3.84 -1.56
N VAL A 310 -10.91 3.61 -1.05
CA VAL A 310 -11.69 4.63 -0.34
C VAL A 310 -11.86 4.23 1.12
N LYS A 311 -11.92 5.23 2.00
CA LYS A 311 -12.13 5.01 3.43
C LYS A 311 -13.54 4.52 3.70
N ARG A 312 -13.69 3.55 4.59
CA ARG A 312 -15.00 3.07 5.06
C ARG A 312 -15.50 3.97 6.17
N LEU A 313 -16.76 4.36 6.10
CA LEU A 313 -17.42 5.09 7.18
C LEU A 313 -17.39 4.27 8.47
N CYS A 314 -17.07 4.93 9.58
CA CYS A 314 -17.05 4.29 10.89
C CYS A 314 -18.46 3.74 11.22
N PRO A 315 -18.60 2.43 11.47
CA PRO A 315 -19.90 1.81 11.71
C PRO A 315 -20.54 2.30 13.01
N ALA A 316 -19.75 2.76 13.99
CA ALA A 316 -20.22 3.20 15.29
C ALA A 316 -20.78 4.63 15.30
N CYS A 317 -20.36 5.51 14.37
CA CYS A 317 -20.74 6.94 14.42
C CYS A 317 -21.31 7.51 13.13
N LYS A 318 -21.36 6.75 12.02
CA LYS A 318 -21.93 7.27 10.77
C LYS A 318 -23.38 7.70 10.97
N LYS A 319 -23.75 8.87 10.44
CA LYS A 319 -25.11 9.41 10.52
C LYS A 319 -25.75 9.51 9.15
N ARG A 320 -27.05 9.19 9.09
CA ARG A 320 -27.86 9.35 7.89
C ARG A 320 -28.26 10.80 7.71
N ALA A 321 -28.18 11.29 6.49
CA ALA A 321 -28.70 12.60 6.13
C ALA A 321 -28.98 12.67 4.62
N LYS A 322 -29.90 13.57 4.23
CA LYS A 322 -30.27 13.73 2.81
C LYS A 322 -29.16 14.43 2.02
N THR A 323 -29.09 14.10 0.73
CA THR A 323 -28.25 14.81 -0.23
C THR A 323 -28.73 16.26 -0.44
N ASN A 324 -27.79 17.18 -0.64
CA ASN A 324 -28.06 18.54 -1.07
C ASN A 324 -28.05 18.67 -2.60
N ALA A 325 -28.44 19.82 -3.15
CA ALA A 325 -28.53 20.02 -4.60
C ALA A 325 -27.22 19.76 -5.36
N ARG A 326 -26.07 20.20 -4.81
CA ARG A 326 -24.76 19.98 -5.43
C ARG A 326 -24.35 18.50 -5.42
N GLU A 327 -24.60 17.81 -4.31
CA GLU A 327 -24.36 16.37 -4.20
C GLU A 327 -25.25 15.58 -5.18
N MET A 328 -26.50 16.02 -5.36
CA MET A 328 -27.43 15.41 -6.32
C MET A 328 -26.99 15.58 -7.77
N GLU A 329 -26.62 16.81 -8.16
CA GLU A 329 -26.07 17.11 -9.48
C GLU A 329 -24.82 16.28 -9.76
N MET A 330 -23.88 16.26 -8.80
CA MET A 330 -22.63 15.51 -8.92
C MET A 330 -22.84 14.00 -9.07
N MET A 331 -23.80 13.44 -8.34
CA MET A 331 -24.15 12.03 -8.44
C MET A 331 -25.10 11.73 -9.60
N GLY A 332 -25.59 12.73 -10.36
CA GLY A 332 -26.59 12.53 -11.41
C GLY A 332 -27.89 11.90 -10.87
N ILE A 333 -28.35 12.33 -9.70
CA ILE A 333 -29.62 11.89 -9.10
C ILE A 333 -30.60 13.06 -9.06
N THR A 334 -31.88 12.78 -9.29
CA THR A 334 -32.92 13.81 -9.40
C THR A 334 -33.65 14.10 -8.08
N GLU A 335 -33.69 13.13 -7.17
CA GLU A 335 -34.40 13.23 -5.90
C GLU A 335 -33.45 13.10 -4.69
N PRO A 336 -33.73 13.79 -3.56
CA PRO A 336 -32.91 13.68 -2.36
C PRO A 336 -32.89 12.25 -1.79
N VAL A 337 -31.73 11.60 -1.88
CA VAL A 337 -31.49 10.27 -1.31
C VAL A 337 -30.82 10.37 0.06
N THR A 338 -31.02 9.36 0.90
CA THR A 338 -30.37 9.29 2.21
C THR A 338 -28.99 8.66 2.06
N ILE A 339 -27.94 9.41 2.40
CA ILE A 339 -26.55 8.92 2.45
C ILE A 339 -26.03 8.93 3.88
N CYS A 340 -24.92 8.23 4.13
CA CYS A 340 -24.23 8.29 5.41
C CYS A 340 -23.07 9.30 5.38
N ARG A 341 -22.88 10.04 6.48
CA ARG A 341 -21.80 11.03 6.65
C ARG A 341 -20.90 10.67 7.83
N PRO A 342 -19.60 11.02 7.78
CA PRO A 342 -18.68 10.83 8.90
C PRO A 342 -19.07 11.77 10.06
N GLN A 343 -18.77 11.36 11.30
CA GLN A 343 -18.99 12.19 12.50
C GLN A 343 -17.76 12.25 13.40
N GLY A 344 -17.06 11.13 13.56
CA GLY A 344 -15.95 11.00 14.49
C GLY A 344 -16.44 10.53 15.87
N CYS A 345 -15.75 9.52 16.41
CA CYS A 345 -15.94 9.02 17.78
C CYS A 345 -14.64 8.35 18.24
N GLN A 346 -14.55 7.97 19.51
CA GLN A 346 -13.36 7.29 20.04
C GLN A 346 -13.03 6.00 19.28
N PHE A 347 -14.03 5.24 18.82
CA PHE A 347 -13.81 3.99 18.07
C PHE A 347 -13.06 4.17 16.74
N CYS A 348 -13.13 5.37 16.15
CA CYS A 348 -12.39 5.74 14.94
C CYS A 348 -11.37 6.85 15.18
N ASN A 349 -10.97 7.11 16.43
CA ASN A 349 -10.06 8.20 16.79
C ASN A 349 -10.51 9.55 16.21
N HIS A 350 -11.81 9.82 16.27
CA HIS A 350 -12.43 11.07 15.80
C HIS A 350 -12.32 11.36 14.29
N THR A 351 -11.83 10.43 13.46
CA THR A 351 -11.73 10.64 12.00
C THR A 351 -13.06 10.50 11.27
N GLY A 352 -13.98 9.71 11.82
CA GLY A 352 -15.23 9.32 11.15
C GLY A 352 -15.11 8.15 10.19
N TYR A 353 -13.91 7.58 10.02
CA TYR A 353 -13.62 6.45 9.14
C TYR A 353 -12.91 5.31 9.88
N LYS A 354 -13.07 4.08 9.41
CA LYS A 354 -12.34 2.94 9.95
C LYS A 354 -12.13 1.85 8.90
N GLY A 355 -10.88 1.67 8.48
CA GLY A 355 -10.52 0.75 7.41
C GLY A 355 -10.82 1.31 6.03
N ARG A 356 -10.42 0.55 5.01
CA ARG A 356 -10.54 0.90 3.59
C ARG A 356 -11.25 -0.22 2.83
N ILE A 357 -11.76 0.11 1.66
CA ILE A 357 -12.32 -0.86 0.68
C ILE A 357 -11.88 -0.44 -0.71
N ALA A 358 -11.65 -1.40 -1.60
CA ALA A 358 -11.31 -1.09 -2.98
C ALA A 358 -12.55 -0.80 -3.82
N VAL A 359 -12.38 0.13 -4.75
CA VAL A 359 -13.30 0.42 -5.84
C VAL A 359 -12.59 0.01 -7.12
N HIS A 360 -13.31 -0.71 -7.98
CA HIS A 360 -12.78 -1.29 -9.19
C HIS A 360 -13.47 -0.70 -10.42
N GLU A 361 -12.71 -0.55 -11.48
CA GLU A 361 -13.19 -0.36 -12.85
C GLU A 361 -12.53 -1.45 -13.69
N ILE A 362 -13.34 -2.36 -14.23
CA ILE A 362 -12.87 -3.59 -14.86
C ILE A 362 -13.23 -3.54 -16.34
N MET A 363 -12.21 -3.38 -17.18
CA MET A 363 -12.32 -3.41 -18.63
C MET A 363 -11.88 -4.80 -19.12
N TYR A 364 -12.83 -5.61 -19.58
CA TYR A 364 -12.53 -6.88 -20.25
C TYR A 364 -12.44 -6.65 -21.76
N LEU A 365 -11.32 -7.01 -22.39
CA LEU A 365 -11.10 -6.75 -23.81
C LEU A 365 -11.71 -7.87 -24.65
N ASN A 366 -12.97 -7.68 -25.04
CA ASN A 366 -13.60 -8.50 -26.05
C ASN A 366 -13.20 -8.07 -27.47
N GLU A 367 -13.65 -8.81 -28.49
CA GLU A 367 -13.32 -8.55 -29.90
C GLU A 367 -13.64 -7.13 -30.37
N GLU A 368 -14.74 -6.53 -29.88
CA GLU A 368 -15.13 -5.17 -30.25
C GLU A 368 -14.11 -4.14 -29.75
N LEU A 369 -13.70 -4.24 -28.48
CA LEU A 369 -12.67 -3.38 -27.90
C LEU A 369 -11.30 -3.62 -28.53
N LYS A 370 -10.95 -4.88 -28.83
CA LYS A 370 -9.70 -5.22 -29.51
C LYS A 370 -9.61 -4.59 -30.89
N ASN A 371 -10.68 -4.68 -31.68
CA ASN A 371 -10.74 -4.04 -32.99
C ASN A 371 -10.64 -2.51 -32.87
N ALA A 372 -11.32 -1.91 -31.89
CA ALA A 372 -11.24 -0.49 -31.64
C ALA A 372 -9.81 -0.02 -31.30
N ILE A 373 -9.07 -0.79 -30.50
CA ILE A 373 -7.66 -0.52 -30.19
C ILE A 373 -6.80 -0.65 -31.46
N ALA A 374 -6.96 -1.72 -32.23
CA ALA A 374 -6.23 -1.93 -33.48
C ALA A 374 -6.50 -0.81 -34.52
N ASP A 375 -7.72 -0.29 -34.57
CA ASP A 375 -8.15 0.82 -35.43
C ASP A 375 -7.74 2.21 -34.89
N LYS A 376 -7.06 2.27 -33.74
CA LYS A 376 -6.57 3.50 -33.10
C LYS A 376 -7.68 4.51 -32.79
N VAL A 377 -8.82 4.03 -32.28
CA VAL A 377 -9.88 4.94 -31.84
C VAL A 377 -9.38 5.84 -30.71
N SER A 378 -9.97 7.03 -30.56
CA SER A 378 -9.62 7.93 -29.46
C SER A 378 -9.95 7.31 -28.10
N LEU A 379 -9.18 7.70 -27.07
CA LEU A 379 -9.38 7.24 -25.69
C LEU A 379 -10.82 7.46 -25.19
N ASP A 380 -11.44 8.59 -25.55
CA ASP A 380 -12.83 8.88 -25.17
C ASP A 380 -13.82 7.92 -25.84
N LYS A 381 -13.60 7.58 -27.11
CA LYS A 381 -14.41 6.58 -27.81
C LYS A 381 -14.22 5.19 -27.17
N LEU A 382 -12.99 4.83 -26.83
CA LEU A 382 -12.68 3.56 -26.17
C LEU A 382 -13.35 3.46 -24.79
N ARG A 383 -13.38 4.56 -24.01
CA ARG A 383 -14.12 4.63 -22.74
C ARG A 383 -15.61 4.38 -22.91
N GLU A 384 -16.25 5.05 -23.87
CA GLU A 384 -17.69 4.87 -24.10
C GLU A 384 -17.99 3.44 -24.55
N LEU A 385 -17.18 2.89 -25.46
CA LEU A 385 -17.31 1.50 -25.92
C LEU A 385 -17.12 0.50 -24.77
N ALA A 386 -16.16 0.75 -23.86
CA ALA A 386 -15.94 -0.09 -22.70
C ALA A 386 -17.14 -0.06 -21.74
N LYS A 387 -17.77 1.12 -21.55
CA LYS A 387 -19.00 1.26 -20.75
C LYS A 387 -20.17 0.50 -21.37
N GLU A 388 -20.34 0.60 -22.69
CA GLU A 388 -21.36 -0.16 -23.44
C GLU A 388 -21.15 -1.68 -23.29
N ASN A 389 -19.89 -2.09 -23.17
CA ASN A 389 -19.47 -3.48 -22.91
C ASN A 389 -19.49 -3.90 -21.43
N GLY A 390 -20.09 -3.09 -20.56
CA GLY A 390 -20.36 -3.44 -19.16
C GLY A 390 -19.29 -2.99 -18.17
N MET A 391 -18.28 -2.24 -18.60
CA MET A 391 -17.34 -1.58 -17.67
C MET A 391 -18.08 -0.51 -16.86
N VAL A 392 -17.96 -0.56 -15.54
CA VAL A 392 -18.46 0.50 -14.65
C VAL A 392 -17.29 1.41 -14.28
N PRO A 393 -17.35 2.73 -14.58
CA PRO A 393 -16.30 3.66 -14.21
C PRO A 393 -16.04 3.71 -12.70
N LEU A 394 -14.80 4.02 -12.29
CA LEU A 394 -14.43 4.12 -10.87
C LEU A 394 -15.35 5.06 -10.07
N PHE A 395 -15.74 6.18 -10.67
CA PHE A 395 -16.64 7.14 -10.07
C PHE A 395 -18.03 6.53 -9.79
N ASP A 396 -18.60 5.85 -10.77
CA ASP A 396 -19.92 5.21 -10.64
C ASP A 396 -19.90 4.02 -9.68
N ALA A 397 -18.82 3.23 -9.69
CA ALA A 397 -18.61 2.16 -8.73
C ALA A 397 -18.53 2.72 -7.29
N CYS A 398 -17.79 3.80 -7.06
CA CYS A 398 -17.71 4.46 -5.75
C CYS A 398 -19.05 5.08 -5.34
N LYS A 399 -19.79 5.68 -6.29
CA LYS A 399 -21.14 6.22 -6.06
C LYS A 399 -22.07 5.16 -5.48
N GLN A 400 -22.00 3.91 -5.95
CA GLN A 400 -22.78 2.80 -5.37
C GLN A 400 -22.42 2.55 -3.88
N TYR A 401 -21.15 2.67 -3.49
CA TYR A 401 -20.74 2.56 -2.09
C TYR A 401 -21.25 3.71 -1.23
N VAL A 402 -21.32 4.93 -1.76
CA VAL A 402 -21.93 6.08 -1.07
C VAL A 402 -23.42 5.82 -0.82
N LEU A 403 -24.14 5.37 -1.84
CA LEU A 403 -25.57 5.05 -1.73
C LEU A 403 -25.86 3.92 -0.73
N LYS A 404 -24.95 2.93 -0.64
CA LYS A 404 -25.02 1.85 0.37
C LYS A 404 -24.55 2.29 1.77
N GLY A 405 -24.05 3.51 1.93
CA GLY A 405 -23.51 4.03 3.19
C GLY A 405 -22.26 3.30 3.68
N VAL A 406 -21.45 2.79 2.74
CA VAL A 406 -20.15 2.14 2.99
C VAL A 406 -19.04 3.18 3.06
N THR A 407 -19.04 4.15 2.15
CA THR A 407 -18.12 5.30 2.13
C THR A 407 -18.90 6.62 2.09
N SER A 408 -18.20 7.74 2.12
CA SER A 408 -18.78 9.08 2.18
C SER A 408 -18.76 9.77 0.81
N ILE A 409 -19.56 10.83 0.68
CA ILE A 409 -19.52 11.69 -0.50
C ILE A 409 -18.16 12.41 -0.65
N GLN A 410 -17.47 12.68 0.46
CA GLN A 410 -16.14 13.29 0.44
C GLN A 410 -15.11 12.39 -0.25
N GLU A 411 -15.16 11.07 0.01
CA GLU A 411 -14.29 10.11 -0.67
C GLU A 411 -14.61 9.98 -2.16
N LEU A 412 -15.90 10.05 -2.54
CA LEU A 412 -16.31 10.10 -3.95
C LEU A 412 -15.77 11.37 -4.67
N MET A 413 -15.80 12.52 -4.00
CA MET A 413 -15.23 13.77 -4.53
C MET A 413 -13.72 13.66 -4.76
N GLY A 414 -12.99 12.99 -3.85
CA GLY A 414 -11.56 12.75 -4.01
C GLY A 414 -11.22 12.03 -5.32
N LEU A 415 -12.03 11.05 -5.72
CA LEU A 415 -11.83 10.32 -6.98
C LEU A 415 -11.98 11.20 -8.23
N LYS A 416 -12.89 12.19 -8.19
CA LYS A 416 -13.14 13.10 -9.31
C LYS A 416 -12.04 14.15 -9.49
N MET A 417 -11.32 14.49 -8.41
CA MET A 417 -10.20 15.44 -8.48
C MET A 417 -8.91 14.80 -9.04
N GLU A 418 -8.87 13.47 -9.12
CA GLU A 418 -7.73 12.69 -9.63
C GLU A 418 -7.93 12.18 -11.08
N GLN A 419 -9.13 12.35 -11.64
CA GLN A 419 -9.46 12.11 -13.05
C GLN A 419 -9.36 13.42 -13.81
#